data_AF-A0A484BP55-F1
#
_entry.id   AF-A0A484BP55-F1
#
_cell.length_a   1.000
_cell.length_b   1.000
_cell.length_c   1.000
_cell.angle_alpha   90.00
_cell.angle_beta   90.00
_cell.angle_gamma   90.00
#
_symmetry.space_group_name_H-M   'P 1'
#
loop_
_entity.id
_entity.type
_entity.pdbx_description
1 polymer ?
#
loop_
_entity_poly.entity_id
_entity_poly.type
_entity_poly.pdbx_seq_one_letter_code
_entity_poly.pdbx_strand_id
1 'polypeptide(L)'
;MDISQLLCVLLLLCGYIKHNYAATKVFYEFHIREPSTERNETAVLNTPNNNETEVKPNLIITGKHTSSVLLDSKDENSPNSVYTETAFYTADENGYHVTYNVSIQPAVLDPQLNGVTLKVIVG
;
A
#
# COMPACT_ATOMS: atom_id res chain seq x y z
N MET A 1 13.34 40.67 -25.86
CA MET A 1 13.61 39.22 -25.91
C MET A 1 13.47 38.82 -27.36
N ASP A 2 14.57 38.44 -27.99
CA ASP A 2 14.57 38.15 -29.43
C ASP A 2 13.86 36.82 -29.73
N ILE A 3 13.35 36.68 -30.95
CA ILE A 3 12.64 35.46 -31.40
C ILE A 3 13.49 34.20 -31.19
N SER A 4 14.80 34.32 -31.39
CA SER A 4 15.79 33.26 -31.14
C SER A 4 15.89 32.86 -29.66
N GLN A 5 15.76 33.82 -28.73
CA GLN A 5 15.73 33.55 -27.30
C GLN A 5 14.41 32.88 -26.88
N LEU A 6 13.28 33.33 -27.44
CA LEU A 6 11.96 32.73 -27.21
C LEU A 6 11.94 31.26 -27.66
N LEU A 7 12.47 30.97 -28.86
CA LEU A 7 12.54 29.60 -29.41
C LEU A 7 13.40 28.69 -28.51
N CYS A 8 14.52 29.21 -28.00
CA CYS A 8 15.42 28.46 -27.14
C CYS A 8 14.75 28.09 -25.80
N VAL A 9 14.02 29.04 -25.20
CA VAL A 9 13.23 28.80 -23.98
C VAL A 9 12.11 27.78 -24.25
N LEU A 10 11.44 27.86 -25.40
CA LEU A 10 10.38 26.91 -25.76
C LEU A 10 10.93 25.49 -25.92
N LEU A 11 12.10 25.33 -26.54
CA LEU A 11 12.77 24.03 -26.71
C LEU A 11 13.22 23.44 -25.36
N LEU A 12 13.75 24.28 -24.46
CA LEU A 12 14.11 23.85 -23.11
C LEU A 12 12.87 23.41 -22.31
N LEU A 13 11.76 24.13 -22.41
CA LEU A 13 10.48 23.74 -21.80
C LEU A 13 9.96 22.43 -22.37
N CYS A 14 9.96 22.26 -23.69
CA CYS A 14 9.53 21.00 -24.33
C CYS A 14 10.41 19.81 -23.92
N GLY A 15 11.73 20.01 -23.83
CA GLY A 15 12.68 19.00 -23.35
C GLY A 15 12.45 18.66 -21.87
N TYR A 16 12.23 19.67 -21.04
CA TYR A 16 11.96 19.52 -19.61
C TYR A 16 10.65 18.78 -19.36
N ILE A 17 9.59 19.10 -20.10
CA ILE A 17 8.29 18.42 -19.99
C ILE A 17 8.43 16.94 -20.41
N LYS A 18 9.13 16.66 -21.52
CA LYS A 18 9.39 15.27 -21.96
C LYS A 18 10.21 14.48 -20.94
N HIS A 19 11.21 15.08 -20.32
CA HIS A 19 12.04 14.41 -19.32
C HIS A 19 11.27 14.11 -18.03
N ASN A 20 10.36 15.00 -17.61
CA ASN A 20 9.58 14.79 -16.39
C ASN A 20 8.41 13.80 -16.59
N TYR A 21 7.87 13.66 -17.81
CA TYR A 21 6.81 12.68 -18.11
C TYR A 21 7.25 11.22 -17.88
N ALA A 22 8.55 10.93 -17.97
CA ALA A 22 9.11 9.59 -17.75
C ALA A 22 9.35 9.24 -16.27
N ALA A 23 9.16 10.19 -15.34
CA ALA A 23 9.59 10.05 -13.95
C ALA A 23 8.46 9.69 -12.97
N THR A 24 7.21 9.52 -13.42
CA THR A 24 6.08 9.22 -12.53
C THR A 24 5.84 7.71 -12.44
N LYS A 25 6.73 7.02 -11.71
CA LYS A 25 6.51 5.64 -11.25
C LYS A 25 5.89 5.71 -9.86
N VAL A 26 4.71 5.10 -9.69
CA VAL A 26 3.81 5.14 -8.52
C VAL A 26 2.86 6.34 -8.54
N PHE A 27 1.58 6.05 -8.79
CA PHE A 27 0.54 7.09 -8.83
C PHE A 27 -0.02 7.38 -7.44
N TYR A 28 -0.20 6.37 -6.58
CA TYR A 28 -0.64 6.53 -5.20
C TYR A 28 -0.21 5.31 -4.36
N GLU A 29 0.29 5.57 -3.15
CA GLU A 29 0.50 4.59 -2.08
C GLU A 29 -0.38 4.98 -0.91
N PHE A 30 -1.13 4.04 -0.36
CA PHE A 30 -2.02 4.30 0.77
C PHE A 30 -1.89 3.23 1.84
N HIS A 31 -1.82 3.71 3.08
CA HIS A 31 -1.72 2.94 4.30
C HIS A 31 -2.93 3.29 5.16
N ILE A 32 -3.86 2.35 5.32
CA ILE A 32 -5.01 2.49 6.20
C ILE A 32 -4.81 1.52 7.36
N ARG A 33 -4.72 2.06 8.57
CA ARG A 33 -4.53 1.30 9.80
C ARG A 33 -5.74 1.50 10.72
N GLU A 34 -6.44 0.42 11.00
CA GLU A 34 -7.55 0.34 11.96
C GLU A 34 -7.14 -0.61 13.11
N PRO A 35 -7.84 -0.59 14.26
CA PRO A 35 -7.42 -1.36 15.45
C PRO A 35 -7.20 -2.86 15.23
N SER A 36 -7.89 -3.45 14.25
CA SER A 36 -7.84 -4.88 13.90
C SER A 36 -7.48 -5.14 12.45
N THR A 37 -7.15 -4.09 11.68
CA THR A 37 -7.04 -4.15 10.23
C THR A 37 -5.84 -3.34 9.75
N GLU A 38 -5.04 -3.92 8.86
CA GLU A 38 -3.98 -3.22 8.14
C GLU A 38 -4.21 -3.38 6.65
N ARG A 39 -4.27 -2.27 5.90
CA ARG A 39 -4.47 -2.27 4.45
C ARG A 39 -3.41 -1.40 3.80
N ASN A 40 -2.58 -2.03 2.98
CA ASN A 40 -1.53 -1.37 2.20
C ASN A 40 -1.78 -1.64 0.72
N GLU A 41 -1.78 -0.59 -0.10
CA GLU A 41 -2.01 -0.72 -1.54
C GLU A 41 -1.06 0.17 -2.35
N THR A 42 -0.75 -0.32 -3.53
CA THR A 42 0.12 0.35 -4.49
C THR A 42 -0.44 0.19 -5.90
N ALA A 43 -0.62 1.31 -6.59
CA ALA A 43 -1.02 1.36 -7.99
C ALA A 43 0.15 1.82 -8.87
N VAL A 44 0.49 0.99 -9.86
CA VAL A 44 1.58 1.24 -10.82
C VAL A 44 1.02 1.25 -12.23
N LEU A 45 1.18 2.38 -12.93
CA LEU A 45 0.91 2.48 -14.36
C LEU A 45 2.22 2.27 -15.11
N ASN A 46 2.32 1.17 -15.84
CA ASN A 46 3.45 0.88 -16.69
C ASN A 46 3.19 1.47 -18.08
N THR A 47 3.84 2.60 -18.37
CA THR A 47 3.91 3.15 -19.72
C THR A 47 5.16 2.64 -20.43
N PRO A 48 5.04 2.02 -21.61
CA PRO A 48 6.19 1.55 -22.36
C PRO A 48 7.08 2.73 -22.78
N ASN A 49 8.39 2.62 -22.53
CA ASN A 49 9.37 3.59 -23.00
C ASN A 49 9.67 3.31 -24.47
N ASN A 50 9.18 4.19 -25.35
CA ASN A 50 9.54 4.37 -26.77
C ASN A 50 10.40 3.27 -27.41
N ASN A 51 9.76 2.41 -28.21
CA ASN A 51 10.21 1.90 -29.52
C ASN A 51 9.27 0.81 -30.08
N GLU A 52 8.26 0.38 -29.32
CA GLU A 52 7.23 -0.54 -29.80
C GLU A 52 5.92 0.23 -30.01
N THR A 53 5.49 0.30 -31.28
CA THR A 53 4.35 1.12 -31.73
C THR A 53 2.98 0.68 -31.23
N GLU A 54 2.88 -0.40 -30.43
CA GLU A 54 1.59 -1.01 -30.07
C GLU A 54 1.47 -1.55 -28.63
N VAL A 55 2.39 -1.22 -27.72
CA VAL A 55 2.21 -1.67 -26.32
C VAL A 55 1.25 -0.73 -25.60
N LYS A 56 0.07 -1.25 -25.22
CA LYS A 56 -0.90 -0.50 -24.41
C LYS A 56 -0.35 -0.31 -22.99
N PRO A 57 -0.61 0.84 -22.35
CA PRO A 57 -0.24 1.03 -20.95
C PRO A 57 -0.97 -0.01 -20.08
N ASN A 58 -0.26 -0.61 -19.13
CA ASN A 58 -0.81 -1.61 -18.21
C ASN A 58 -0.89 -1.03 -16.79
N LEU A 59 -2.07 -1.11 -16.17
CA LEU A 59 -2.30 -0.71 -14.79
C LEU A 59 -2.28 -1.95 -13.91
N ILE A 60 -1.34 -1.98 -12.96
CA ILE A 60 -1.24 -3.05 -11.97
C ILE A 60 -1.56 -2.46 -10.60
N ILE A 61 -2.56 -3.02 -9.92
CA ILE A 61 -2.91 -2.66 -8.54
C ILE A 61 -2.55 -3.85 -7.66
N THR A 62 -1.70 -3.60 -6.66
CA THR A 62 -1.33 -4.62 -5.67
C THR A 62 -1.75 -4.16 -4.29
N GLY A 63 -2.14 -5.10 -3.45
CA GLY A 63 -2.46 -4.80 -2.07
C GLY A 63 -2.25 -5.96 -1.12
N LYS A 64 -2.04 -5.59 0.14
CA LYS A 64 -1.98 -6.48 1.29
C LYS A 64 -3.05 -6.02 2.28
N HIS A 65 -3.93 -6.94 2.66
CA HIS A 65 -4.95 -6.73 3.67
C HIS A 65 -4.79 -7.76 4.78
N THR A 66 -4.51 -7.30 5.99
CA THR A 66 -4.42 -8.13 7.20
C THR A 66 -5.61 -7.82 8.09
N SER A 67 -6.34 -8.84 8.53
CA SER A 67 -7.40 -8.74 9.53
C SER A 67 -7.10 -9.69 10.68
N SER A 68 -7.43 -9.30 11.91
CA SER A 68 -7.31 -10.16 13.08
C SER A 68 -8.56 -10.07 13.96
N VAL A 69 -8.99 -11.22 14.49
CA VAL A 69 -10.12 -11.33 15.41
C VAL A 69 -9.73 -12.16 16.64
N LEU A 70 -10.19 -11.70 17.81
CA LEU A 70 -10.05 -12.46 19.05
C LEU A 70 -11.14 -13.54 19.08
N LEU A 71 -10.72 -14.78 19.28
CA LEU A 71 -11.57 -15.93 19.50
C LEU A 71 -11.59 -16.22 21.00
N ASP A 72 -12.76 -16.01 21.62
CA ASP A 72 -12.94 -16.30 23.04
C ASP A 72 -12.96 -17.81 23.28
N SER A 73 -12.23 -18.21 24.32
CA SER A 73 -12.29 -19.57 24.81
C SER A 73 -13.65 -19.85 25.47
N LYS A 74 -14.17 -21.06 25.27
CA LYS A 74 -15.39 -21.53 25.97
C LYS A 74 -15.10 -22.08 27.37
N ASP A 75 -13.84 -22.36 27.67
CA ASP A 75 -13.39 -22.89 28.96
C ASP A 75 -12.53 -21.84 29.67
N GLU A 76 -12.81 -21.59 30.95
CA GLU A 76 -12.09 -20.62 31.79
C GLU A 76 -10.60 -20.95 31.93
N ASN A 77 -10.21 -22.22 31.71
CA ASN A 77 -8.82 -22.67 31.80
C ASN A 77 -8.07 -22.64 30.46
N SER A 78 -8.74 -22.29 29.36
CA SER A 78 -8.12 -22.27 28.03
C SER A 78 -7.91 -20.82 27.58
N PRO A 79 -6.72 -20.48 27.04
CA PRO A 79 -6.45 -19.12 26.61
C PRO A 79 -7.30 -18.77 25.38
N ASN A 80 -7.71 -17.50 25.29
CA ASN A 80 -8.23 -16.95 24.05
C ASN A 80 -7.22 -17.14 22.93
N SER A 81 -7.68 -17.15 21.68
CA SER A 81 -6.82 -17.26 20.50
C SER A 81 -7.00 -16.04 19.61
N VAL A 82 -5.97 -15.65 18.89
CA VAL A 82 -6.06 -14.66 17.80
C VAL A 82 -6.06 -15.42 16.48
N TYR A 83 -7.12 -15.23 15.71
CA TYR A 83 -7.16 -15.62 14.31
C TYR A 83 -6.68 -14.42 13.48
N THR A 84 -5.71 -14.66 12.60
CA THR A 84 -5.18 -13.65 11.68
C THR A 84 -5.27 -14.17 10.25
N GLU A 85 -5.86 -13.36 9.38
CA GLU A 85 -5.93 -13.59 7.94
C GLU A 85 -5.20 -12.47 7.20
N THR A 86 -4.31 -12.84 6.29
CA THR A 86 -3.63 -11.92 5.38
C THR A 86 -3.94 -12.28 3.95
N ALA A 87 -4.57 -11.38 3.21
CA ALA A 87 -4.80 -11.49 1.79
C ALA A 87 -3.79 -10.63 1.02
N PHE A 88 -3.13 -11.22 0.03
CA PHE A 88 -2.32 -10.52 -0.96
C PHE A 88 -3.05 -10.58 -2.29
N TYR A 89 -3.31 -9.44 -2.90
CA TYR A 89 -4.02 -9.39 -4.18
C TYR A 89 -3.31 -8.56 -5.23
N THR A 90 -3.50 -8.97 -6.47
CA THR A 90 -3.01 -8.30 -7.67
C THR A 90 -4.14 -8.21 -8.67
N ALA A 91 -4.45 -6.99 -9.11
CA ALA A 91 -5.29 -6.74 -10.28
C ALA A 91 -4.40 -6.33 -11.44
N ASP A 92 -4.40 -7.11 -12.51
CA ASP A 92 -3.66 -6.85 -13.74
C ASP A 92 -4.52 -7.19 -14.99
N GLU A 93 -3.89 -7.22 -16.16
CA GLU A 93 -4.55 -7.50 -17.44
C GLU A 93 -5.21 -8.90 -17.53
N ASN A 94 -4.79 -9.85 -16.69
CA ASN A 94 -5.33 -11.21 -16.62
C ASN A 94 -6.46 -11.35 -15.58
N GLY A 95 -6.78 -10.27 -14.87
CA GLY A 95 -7.88 -10.20 -13.91
C GLY A 95 -7.40 -10.01 -12.47
N TYR A 96 -8.21 -10.49 -11.52
CA TYR A 96 -7.98 -10.34 -10.09
C TYR A 96 -7.48 -11.65 -9.48
N HIS A 97 -6.29 -11.61 -8.88
CA HIS A 97 -5.62 -12.74 -8.26
C HIS A 97 -5.47 -12.51 -6.76
N VAL A 98 -5.73 -13.52 -5.93
CA VAL A 98 -5.62 -13.43 -4.47
C VAL A 98 -4.92 -14.64 -3.89
N THR A 99 -4.00 -14.43 -2.96
CA THR A 99 -3.39 -15.45 -2.11
C THR A 99 -3.73 -15.16 -0.66
N TYR A 100 -4.16 -16.19 0.08
CA TYR A 100 -4.50 -16.07 1.50
C TYR A 100 -3.46 -16.78 2.36
N ASN A 101 -3.09 -16.14 3.47
CA ASN A 101 -2.31 -16.73 4.55
C ASN A 101 -3.09 -16.59 5.85
N VAL A 102 -3.36 -17.72 6.51
CA VAL A 102 -4.19 -17.79 7.70
C VAL A 102 -3.37 -18.39 8.83
N SER A 103 -3.48 -17.81 10.02
CA SER A 103 -2.86 -18.34 11.23
C SER A 103 -3.77 -18.21 12.45
N ILE A 104 -3.64 -19.13 13.38
CA ILE A 104 -4.30 -19.10 14.69
C ILE A 104 -3.20 -19.25 15.73
N GLN A 105 -3.15 -18.32 16.69
CA GLN A 105 -2.15 -18.31 17.75
C GLN A 105 -2.83 -18.07 19.10
N PRO A 106 -2.31 -18.60 20.22
CA PRO A 106 -2.79 -18.22 21.54
C PRO A 106 -2.67 -16.70 21.73
N ALA A 107 -3.72 -16.06 22.23
CA ALA A 107 -3.69 -14.66 22.62
C ALA A 107 -2.77 -14.53 23.83
N VAL A 108 -1.54 -14.08 23.60
CA VAL A 108 -0.62 -13.74 24.69
C VAL A 108 -1.14 -12.44 25.30
N LEU A 109 -2.04 -12.57 26.29
CA LEU A 109 -2.30 -11.50 27.24
C LEU A 109 -1.02 -11.35 28.05
N ASP A 110 -0.17 -10.41 27.67
CA ASP A 110 0.99 -10.04 28.48
C ASP A 110 0.45 -9.50 29.83
N PRO A 111 0.62 -10.20 30.96
CA PRO A 111 0.05 -9.75 32.24
C PRO A 111 0.78 -8.51 32.80
N GLN A 112 1.79 -8.00 32.09
CA GLN A 112 2.71 -6.95 32.56
C GLN A 112 2.37 -5.52 32.11
N LEU A 113 1.26 -5.27 31.41
CA LEU A 113 0.71 -3.90 31.33
C LEU A 113 -0.04 -3.52 32.62
N ASN A 114 0.66 -3.64 33.75
CA ASN A 114 0.18 -3.27 35.07
C ASN A 114 0.69 -1.86 35.40
N GLY A 115 -0.20 -0.86 35.32
CA GLY A 115 -0.23 0.25 36.28
C GLY A 115 0.49 1.59 36.03
N VAL A 116 1.35 1.80 35.02
CA VAL A 116 2.09 3.10 34.94
C VAL A 116 2.35 3.62 33.52
N THR A 117 1.32 3.91 32.72
CA THR A 117 1.50 4.89 31.61
C THR A 117 0.20 5.61 31.23
N LEU A 118 -0.47 6.22 32.21
CA LEU A 118 -1.30 7.39 31.96
C LEU A 118 -0.56 8.62 32.46
N LYS A 119 0.47 9.06 31.74
CA LYS A 119 0.94 10.44 31.88
C LYS A 119 0.00 11.32 31.04
N VAL A 120 -1.13 11.65 31.64
CA VAL A 120 -1.96 12.77 31.22
C VAL A 120 -1.07 14.02 31.26
N ILE A 121 -0.76 14.60 30.10
CA ILE A 121 -0.24 15.97 30.03
C ILE A 121 -1.47 16.87 30.02
N VAL A 122 -1.81 17.37 31.20
CA VAL A 122 -2.63 18.57 31.37
C VAL A 122 -1.73 19.58 32.07
N GLY A 123 -1.51 20.73 31.44
CA GLY A 123 -0.66 21.82 31.92
C GLY A 123 0.17 22.43 30.81
#